data_AF-A0A932ZJ91-F1
#
_entry.id   AF-A0A932ZJ91-F1
#
_cell.length_a   1.000
_cell.length_b   1.000
_cell.length_c   1.000
_cell.angle_alpha   90.00
_cell.angle_beta   90.00
_cell.angle_gamma   90.00
#
_symmetry.space_group_name_H-M   'P 1'
#
loop_
_entity.id
_entity.type
_entity.pdbx_description
1 polymer ?
#
loop_
_entity_poly.entity_id
_entity_poly.type
_entity_poly.pdbx_seq_one_letter_code
_entity_poly.pdbx_strand_id
1 'polypeptide(L)'
;MNGKRFWLSVVAVFVVIHLLEYVLHQILLMDVYMATAHLWRPEADMAKNLPMIFAAQIFLSFMFCFIFTKGYENRGVSEGIRYGFLIALLMIPTNVIMYAVQPMPMSLPIIWSLWGILEGVIAGAVLAKVYRKSESCCCSC
;
A
#
# COMPACT_ATOMS: atom_id res chain seq x y z
N MET A 1 21.44 -6.36 -3.85
CA MET A 1 20.03 -6.77 -3.59
C MET A 1 19.95 -8.29 -3.52
N ASN A 2 19.27 -8.86 -2.53
CA ASN A 2 19.01 -10.30 -2.50
C ASN A 2 17.73 -10.59 -3.31
N GLY A 3 17.87 -11.17 -4.51
CA GLY A 3 16.74 -11.37 -5.44
C GLY A 3 15.62 -12.23 -4.87
N LYS A 4 15.93 -13.31 -4.13
CA LYS A 4 14.92 -14.18 -3.51
C LYS A 4 14.10 -13.43 -2.46
N ARG A 5 14.77 -12.74 -1.53
CA ARG A 5 14.10 -11.95 -0.49
C ARG A 5 13.35 -10.75 -1.05
N PHE A 6 13.87 -10.14 -2.10
CA PHE A 6 13.18 -9.06 -2.80
C PHE A 6 11.82 -9.53 -3.31
N TRP A 7 11.76 -10.60 -4.11
CA TRP A 7 10.49 -11.11 -4.63
C TRP A 7 9.54 -11.62 -3.53
N LEU A 8 10.06 -12.25 -2.48
CA LEU A 8 9.25 -12.60 -1.31
C LEU A 8 8.65 -11.36 -0.63
N SER A 9 9.40 -10.26 -0.57
CA SER A 9 8.92 -9.00 -0.01
C SER A 9 7.85 -8.36 -0.88
N VAL A 10 8.02 -8.38 -2.21
CA VAL A 10 7.00 -7.89 -3.17
C VAL A 10 5.68 -8.64 -2.97
N VAL A 11 5.72 -9.97 -2.92
CA VAL A 11 4.50 -10.77 -2.69
C VAL A 11 3.89 -10.48 -1.32
N ALA A 12 4.69 -10.41 -0.26
CA ALA A 12 4.20 -10.14 1.08
C ALA A 12 3.54 -8.74 1.19
N VAL A 13 4.18 -7.72 0.62
CA VAL A 13 3.64 -6.35 0.58
C VAL A 13 2.38 -6.27 -0.27
N PHE A 14 2.35 -6.93 -1.44
CA PHE A 14 1.15 -7.00 -2.27
C PHE A 14 -0.03 -7.59 -1.52
N VAL A 15 0.14 -8.72 -0.83
CA VAL A 15 -0.93 -9.35 -0.05
C VAL A 15 -1.42 -8.42 1.06
N VAL A 16 -0.51 -7.75 1.78
CA VAL A 16 -0.87 -6.81 2.85
C VAL A 16 -1.68 -5.63 2.29
N ILE A 17 -1.18 -4.98 1.24
CA ILE A 17 -1.87 -3.85 0.59
C ILE A 17 -3.25 -4.31 0.10
N HIS A 18 -3.30 -5.42 -0.64
CA HIS A 18 -4.57 -5.91 -1.21
C HIS A 18 -5.63 -6.21 -0.14
N LEU A 19 -5.23 -6.82 0.99
CA LEU A 19 -6.15 -7.09 2.09
C LEU A 19 -6.63 -5.81 2.78
N LEU A 20 -5.75 -4.83 2.98
CA LEU A 20 -6.12 -3.55 3.60
C LEU A 20 -7.02 -2.72 2.68
N GLU A 21 -6.74 -2.69 1.38
CA GLU A 21 -7.57 -2.09 0.35
C GLU A 21 -8.95 -2.75 0.28
N TYR A 22 -9.02 -4.10 0.36
CA TYR A 22 -10.29 -4.81 0.44
C TYR A 22 -11.09 -4.38 1.67
N VAL A 23 -10.46 -4.34 2.85
CA VAL A 23 -11.12 -3.90 4.09
C VAL A 23 -11.63 -2.46 3.95
N LEU A 24 -10.80 -1.54 3.45
CA LEU A 24 -11.20 -0.15 3.27
C LEU A 24 -12.38 -0.03 2.31
N HIS A 25 -12.25 -0.61 1.10
CA HIS A 25 -13.16 -0.32 0.02
C HIS A 25 -14.44 -1.15 0.06
N GLN A 26 -14.36 -2.41 0.49
CA GLN A 26 -15.50 -3.33 0.47
C GLN A 26 -16.26 -3.36 1.80
N ILE A 27 -15.62 -2.96 2.90
CA ILE A 27 -16.23 -3.02 4.24
C ILE A 27 -16.46 -1.61 4.78
N LEU A 28 -15.40 -0.80 4.90
CA LEU A 28 -15.50 0.49 5.62
C LEU A 28 -16.15 1.61 4.80
N LEU A 29 -15.90 1.65 3.49
CA LEU A 29 -16.38 2.72 2.61
C LEU A 29 -17.55 2.31 1.71
N MET A 30 -18.06 1.08 1.83
CA MET A 30 -19.11 0.60 0.91
C MET A 30 -20.35 1.50 0.91
N ASP A 31 -20.85 1.88 2.10
CA ASP A 31 -22.01 2.77 2.21
C ASP A 31 -21.75 4.15 1.58
N VAL A 32 -20.54 4.67 1.71
CA VAL A 32 -20.12 5.94 1.10
C VAL A 32 -20.06 5.80 -0.42
N TYR A 33 -19.58 4.68 -0.95
CA TYR A 33 -19.56 4.41 -2.39
C TYR A 33 -20.95 4.25 -2.98
N MET A 34 -21.87 3.60 -2.26
CA MET A 34 -23.27 3.53 -2.68
C MET A 34 -23.92 4.91 -2.71
N ALA A 35 -23.71 5.73 -1.67
CA ALA A 35 -24.21 7.10 -1.62
C ALA A 35 -23.62 8.01 -2.71
N THR A 36 -22.42 7.68 -3.21
CA THR A 36 -21.71 8.42 -4.24
C THR A 36 -21.62 7.69 -5.58
N ALA A 37 -22.50 6.72 -5.84
CA ALA A 37 -22.46 5.84 -7.03
C ALA A 37 -22.31 6.61 -8.36
N HIS A 38 -22.91 7.81 -8.45
CA HIS A 38 -22.84 8.68 -9.62
C HIS A 38 -21.43 9.22 -9.95
N LEU A 39 -20.47 9.16 -9.02
CA LEU A 39 -19.08 9.56 -9.24
C LEU A 39 -18.23 8.45 -9.89
N TRP A 40 -18.68 7.21 -9.77
CA TRP A 40 -17.90 6.03 -10.13
C TRP A 40 -18.34 5.45 -11.46
N ARG A 41 -17.47 4.65 -12.07
CA ARG A 41 -17.86 3.88 -13.25
C ARG A 41 -19.00 2.91 -12.87
N PRO A 42 -19.91 2.58 -13.80
CA PRO A 42 -20.89 1.53 -13.57
C PRO A 42 -20.23 0.22 -13.12
N GLU A 43 -20.88 -0.53 -12.24
CA GLU A 43 -20.32 -1.75 -11.64
C GLU A 43 -19.83 -2.76 -12.70
N ALA A 44 -20.61 -2.98 -13.74
CA ALA A 44 -20.25 -3.87 -14.85
C ALA A 44 -18.96 -3.43 -15.56
N ASP A 45 -18.69 -2.13 -15.62
CA ASP A 45 -17.46 -1.61 -16.18
C ASP A 45 -16.32 -1.66 -15.18
N MET A 46 -16.56 -1.37 -13.89
CA MET A 46 -15.55 -1.58 -12.84
C MET A 46 -15.05 -3.03 -12.81
N ALA A 47 -15.95 -4.01 -12.92
CA ALA A 47 -15.62 -5.43 -12.94
C ALA A 47 -14.66 -5.79 -14.10
N LYS A 48 -14.87 -5.23 -15.29
CA LYS A 48 -13.96 -5.40 -16.44
C LYS A 48 -12.57 -4.79 -16.20
N ASN A 49 -12.49 -3.77 -15.34
CA ASN A 49 -11.26 -3.07 -15.00
C ASN A 49 -10.54 -3.67 -13.78
N LEU A 50 -11.10 -4.68 -13.10
CA LEU A 50 -10.45 -5.35 -11.96
C LEU A 50 -9.02 -5.82 -12.27
N PRO A 51 -8.71 -6.42 -13.45
CA PRO A 51 -7.33 -6.80 -13.77
C PRO A 51 -6.35 -5.62 -13.76
N MET A 52 -6.80 -4.41 -14.14
CA MET A 52 -5.96 -3.22 -14.09
C MET A 52 -5.71 -2.75 -12.66
N ILE A 53 -6.69 -2.88 -11.76
CA ILE A 53 -6.52 -2.59 -10.34
C ILE A 53 -5.47 -3.54 -9.74
N PHE A 54 -5.59 -4.84 -10.01
CA PHE A 54 -4.60 -5.82 -9.56
C PHE A 54 -3.20 -5.54 -10.13
N ALA A 55 -3.10 -5.24 -11.43
CA ALA A 55 -1.82 -4.90 -12.06
C ALA A 55 -1.19 -3.65 -11.43
N ALA A 56 -1.99 -2.62 -11.13
CA ALA A 56 -1.53 -1.41 -10.46
C ALA A 56 -1.05 -1.69 -9.02
N GLN A 57 -1.77 -2.51 -8.25
CA GLN A 57 -1.35 -2.90 -6.91
C GLN A 57 -0.07 -3.75 -6.91
N ILE A 58 0.08 -4.67 -7.87
CA ILE A 58 1.33 -5.43 -8.05
C ILE A 58 2.48 -4.46 -8.39
N PHE A 59 2.27 -3.54 -9.33
CA PHE A 59 3.29 -2.56 -9.70
C PHE A 59 3.68 -1.65 -8.53
N LEU A 60 2.69 -1.18 -7.76
CA LEU A 60 2.89 -0.41 -6.54
C LEU A 60 3.74 -1.19 -5.54
N SER A 61 3.38 -2.45 -5.24
CA SER A 61 4.13 -3.29 -4.30
C SER A 61 5.58 -3.51 -4.76
N PHE A 62 5.80 -3.67 -6.06
CA PHE A 62 7.13 -3.81 -6.65
C PHE A 62 7.95 -2.53 -6.50
N MET A 63 7.39 -1.36 -6.84
CA MET A 63 8.04 -0.06 -6.68
C MET A 63 8.33 0.28 -5.22
N PHE A 64 7.36 0.01 -4.33
CA PHE A 64 7.51 0.18 -2.89
C PHE A 64 8.69 -0.64 -2.35
N CYS A 65 8.79 -1.92 -2.73
CA CYS A 65 9.93 -2.74 -2.35
C CYS A 65 11.25 -2.25 -2.99
N PHE A 66 11.22 -1.89 -4.27
CA PHE A 66 12.41 -1.48 -5.02
C PHE A 66 13.03 -0.20 -4.45
N ILE A 67 12.22 0.83 -4.19
CA ILE A 67 12.68 2.10 -3.62
C ILE A 67 13.26 1.86 -2.23
N PHE A 68 12.62 1.03 -1.39
CA PHE A 68 13.16 0.66 -0.08
C PHE A 68 14.58 0.10 -0.18
N THR A 69 14.87 -0.76 -1.18
CA THR A 69 16.23 -1.33 -1.33
C THR A 69 17.31 -0.29 -1.63
N LYS A 70 16.96 0.91 -2.11
CA LYS A 70 17.92 1.98 -2.40
C LYS A 70 18.38 2.73 -1.16
N GLY A 71 17.58 2.71 -0.10
CA GLY A 71 17.88 3.35 1.18
C GLY A 71 18.05 2.36 2.33
N TYR A 72 18.13 1.05 2.05
CA TYR A 72 18.15 0.01 3.07
C TYR A 72 19.51 -0.07 3.80
N GLU A 73 19.50 0.20 5.09
CA GLU A 73 20.66 0.24 5.99
C GLU A 73 20.65 -0.89 7.04
N ASN A 74 19.66 -1.80 6.99
CA ASN A 74 19.54 -2.95 7.89
C ASN A 74 19.36 -2.55 9.38
N ARG A 75 18.67 -1.44 9.65
CA ARG A 75 18.37 -0.96 11.02
C ARG A 75 17.12 -1.60 11.64
N GLY A 76 16.54 -2.58 10.96
CA GLY A 76 15.38 -3.33 11.43
C GLY A 76 14.04 -2.71 11.00
N VAL A 77 12.98 -3.03 11.75
CA VAL A 77 11.59 -2.71 11.37
C VAL A 77 11.29 -1.21 11.39
N SER A 78 11.96 -0.44 12.26
CA SER A 78 11.79 1.02 12.36
C SER A 78 12.11 1.74 11.03
N GLU A 79 13.07 1.21 10.27
CA GLU A 79 13.43 1.72 8.95
C GLU A 79 12.30 1.55 7.94
N GLY A 80 11.64 0.38 7.96
CA GLY A 80 10.46 0.08 7.18
C GLY A 80 9.27 0.95 7.55
N ILE A 81 9.01 1.15 8.84
CA ILE A 81 7.94 2.04 9.32
C ILE A 81 8.17 3.47 8.84
N ARG A 82 9.38 4.02 9.02
CA ARG A 82 9.72 5.37 8.56
C ARG A 82 9.56 5.49 7.04
N TYR A 83 10.07 4.52 6.29
CA TYR A 83 9.95 4.48 4.83
C TYR A 83 8.48 4.47 4.39
N GLY A 84 7.69 3.55 4.94
CA GLY A 84 6.27 3.40 4.61
C GLY A 84 5.45 4.64 4.95
N PHE A 85 5.71 5.26 6.09
CA PHE A 85 5.12 6.55 6.46
C PHE A 85 5.43 7.65 5.44
N LEU A 86 6.69 7.78 5.02
CA LEU A 86 7.10 8.79 4.03
C LEU A 86 6.44 8.56 2.66
N ILE A 87 6.33 7.30 2.21
CA ILE A 87 5.60 6.98 0.98
C ILE A 87 4.12 7.29 1.13
N ALA A 88 3.49 6.98 2.26
CA ALA A 88 2.10 7.32 2.48
C ALA A 88 1.87 8.85 2.41
N LEU A 89 2.74 9.65 3.03
CA LEU A 89 2.70 11.11 2.92
C LEU A 89 2.87 11.58 1.47
N LEU A 90 3.74 10.93 0.69
CA LEU A 90 3.94 11.23 -0.74
C LEU A 90 2.67 10.96 -1.57
N MET A 91 1.79 10.04 -1.13
CA MET A 91 0.54 9.72 -1.82
C MET A 91 -0.63 10.64 -1.42
N ILE A 92 -0.57 11.34 -0.29
CA ILE A 92 -1.67 12.24 0.14
C ILE A 92 -2.05 13.28 -0.92
N PRO A 93 -1.11 13.97 -1.62
CA PRO A 93 -1.46 14.95 -2.64
C PRO A 93 -2.35 14.40 -3.75
N THR A 94 -2.24 13.12 -4.13
CA THR A 94 -3.09 12.56 -5.19
C THR A 94 -4.55 12.51 -4.78
N ASN A 95 -4.83 12.27 -3.49
CA ASN A 95 -6.21 12.28 -2.96
C ASN A 95 -6.80 13.69 -2.97
N VAL A 96 -5.99 14.69 -2.62
CA VAL A 96 -6.41 16.11 -2.63
C VAL A 96 -6.68 16.58 -4.07
N ILE A 97 -5.83 16.19 -5.02
CA ILE A 97 -6.03 16.47 -6.45
C ILE A 97 -7.33 15.82 -6.93
N MET A 98 -7.58 14.56 -6.57
CA MET A 98 -8.80 13.85 -6.95
C MET A 98 -10.07 14.55 -6.43
N TYR A 99 -10.05 15.03 -5.19
CA TYR A 99 -11.11 15.87 -4.62
C TYR A 99 -11.28 17.19 -5.38
N ALA A 100 -10.19 17.83 -5.81
CA ALA A 100 -10.28 19.10 -6.54
C ALA A 100 -10.92 18.96 -7.93
N VAL A 101 -10.80 17.79 -8.56
CA VAL A 101 -11.30 17.55 -9.93
C VAL A 101 -12.58 16.72 -10.00
N GLN A 102 -13.06 16.19 -8.86
CA GLN A 102 -14.30 15.41 -8.79
C GLN A 102 -15.20 15.95 -7.67
N PRO A 103 -16.53 15.98 -7.87
CA PRO A 103 -17.46 16.49 -6.87
C PRO A 103 -17.73 15.45 -5.76
N MET A 104 -16.68 15.04 -5.04
CA MET A 104 -16.75 14.04 -3.96
C MET A 104 -16.79 14.71 -2.58
N PRO A 105 -17.41 14.07 -1.56
CA PRO A 105 -17.38 14.59 -0.19
C PRO A 105 -15.96 14.61 0.36
N MET A 106 -15.62 15.65 1.14
CA MET A 106 -14.29 15.81 1.75
C MET A 106 -13.92 14.67 2.71
N SER A 107 -14.89 13.91 3.22
CA SER A 107 -14.63 12.73 4.05
C SER A 107 -13.83 11.64 3.32
N LEU A 108 -14.03 11.44 2.01
CA LEU A 108 -13.32 10.41 1.23
C LEU A 108 -11.81 10.61 1.18
N PRO A 109 -11.27 11.74 0.69
CA PRO A 109 -9.82 11.94 0.65
C PRO A 109 -9.19 11.92 2.05
N ILE A 110 -9.89 12.39 3.08
CA ILE A 110 -9.43 12.32 4.47
C ILE A 110 -9.28 10.86 4.91
N ILE A 111 -10.31 10.04 4.70
CA ILE A 111 -10.29 8.62 5.10
C ILE A 111 -9.22 7.86 4.30
N TRP A 112 -9.11 8.07 2.98
CA TRP A 112 -8.06 7.45 2.16
C TRP A 112 -6.66 7.85 2.62
N SER A 113 -6.44 9.11 2.98
CA SER A 113 -5.13 9.57 3.46
C SER A 113 -4.78 8.99 4.83
N LEU A 114 -5.71 8.96 5.78
CA LEU A 114 -5.48 8.38 7.10
C LEU A 114 -5.26 6.86 7.03
N TRP A 115 -6.07 6.17 6.22
CA TRP A 115 -5.90 4.75 5.97
C TRP A 115 -4.59 4.45 5.23
N GLY A 116 -4.24 5.25 4.23
CA GLY A 116 -2.99 5.12 3.49
C GLY A 116 -1.74 5.27 4.37
N ILE A 117 -1.79 6.13 5.40
CA ILE A 117 -0.73 6.22 6.41
C ILE A 117 -0.60 4.91 7.20
N LEU A 118 -1.72 4.38 7.70
CA LEU A 118 -1.75 3.12 8.42
C LEU A 118 -1.22 1.97 7.54
N GLU A 119 -1.72 1.87 6.31
CA GLU A 119 -1.30 0.88 5.33
C GLU A 119 0.19 0.98 5.03
N GLY A 120 0.69 2.17 4.72
CA GLY A 120 2.11 2.39 4.43
C GLY A 120 3.01 1.95 5.58
N VAL A 121 2.63 2.28 6.82
CA VAL A 121 3.36 1.85 8.03
C VAL A 121 3.38 0.33 8.17
N ILE A 122 2.24 -0.34 8.01
CA ILE A 122 2.13 -1.81 8.12
C ILE A 122 2.93 -2.48 7.00
N ALA A 123 2.73 -2.06 5.74
CA ALA A 123 3.43 -2.58 4.58
C ALA A 123 4.95 -2.38 4.70
N GLY A 124 5.39 -1.20 5.15
CA GLY A 124 6.78 -0.89 5.42
C GLY A 124 7.39 -1.78 6.52
N ALA A 125 6.67 -2.00 7.61
CA ALA A 125 7.11 -2.89 8.69
C ALA A 125 7.27 -4.35 8.20
N VAL A 126 6.30 -4.85 7.43
CA VAL A 126 6.34 -6.18 6.83
C VAL A 126 7.51 -6.30 5.85
N LEU A 127 7.70 -5.31 4.98
CA LEU A 127 8.81 -5.24 4.04
C LEU A 127 10.16 -5.35 4.75
N ALA A 128 10.41 -4.53 5.76
CA ALA A 128 11.69 -4.56 6.49
C ALA A 128 11.92 -5.92 7.17
N LYS A 129 10.86 -6.54 7.73
CA LYS A 129 10.95 -7.86 8.37
C LYS A 129 11.27 -8.98 7.37
N VAL A 130 10.62 -9.00 6.21
CA VAL A 130 10.79 -10.04 5.19
C VAL A 130 12.13 -9.87 4.46
N TYR A 131 12.49 -8.62 4.15
CA TYR A 131 13.72 -8.30 3.42
C TYR A 131 14.98 -8.52 4.26
N ARG A 132 14.92 -8.30 5.58
CA ARG A 132 16.05 -8.51 6.49
C ARG A 132 16.60 -9.93 6.38
N LYS A 133 17.91 -10.07 6.23
CA LYS A 133 18.61 -11.35 6.27
C LYS A 133 18.37 -11.95 7.67
N SER A 134 17.81 -13.16 7.76
CA SER A 134 17.87 -13.88 9.03
C SER A 134 19.35 -14.03 9.36
N GLU A 135 19.78 -13.49 10.49
CA GLU A 135 21.03 -13.94 11.08
C GLU A 135 20.84 -15.44 11.26
N SER A 136 21.51 -16.24 10.42
CA SER A 136 21.78 -17.62 10.75
C SER A 136 22.35 -17.57 12.16
N CYS A 137 21.67 -18.23 13.11
CA CYS A 137 22.16 -18.46 14.46
C CYS A 137 23.65 -18.80 14.35
N CYS A 138 24.53 -17.83 14.60
CA CYS A 138 25.94 -18.09 14.79
C CYS A 138 25.98 -18.77 16.15
N CYS A 139 26.37 -20.04 16.14
CA CYS A 139 26.70 -20.83 17.31
C CYS A 139 27.39 -19.94 18.35
N SER A 140 26.79 -19.85 19.53
CA SER A 140 27.52 -19.42 20.71
C SER A 140 28.51 -20.54 21.04
N CYS A 141 29.80 -20.23 20.87
CA CYS A 141 30.92 -21.01 21.36
C CYS A 141 30.85 -21.20 22.88
#